data_AF-A0A8H7C6Z7-F1
#
_entry.id   AF-A0A8H7C6Z7-F1
#
_cell.length_a   1.000
_cell.length_b   1.000
_cell.length_c   1.000
_cell.angle_alpha   90.00
_cell.angle_beta   90.00
_cell.angle_gamma   90.00
#
_symmetry.space_group_name_H-M   'P 1'
#
loop_
_entity.id
_entity.type
_entity.pdbx_description
1 polymer ?
#
loop_
_entity_poly.entity_id
_entity_poly.type
_entity_poly.pdbx_seq_one_letter_code
_entity_poly.pdbx_strand_id
1 'polypeptide(L)'
;MSSAFHDALARLKPPVKELVTVVTDNGQKHIGETETDQKQVITWIEKSNEIVGDADVLSLEATLLPKTYAATNYFTAADAALYGSLHPIISQFQPSQYYSVPSVTRYFDHIQNQKPIQEATTDSAAFSVVQFDLNNAPAVERKVEPQKKKEKKAATGAPSTTTAAPSTTTAATGTATPAQVTQEKPQKEKSQKEKPQKEKKKDAAVVEEGGKKGKGAKGTPAAEDAGVPVPSMIDLRVGHIVDVMKHPDADGLYIEQVDIGEETGPRTVVSGLVNYIPIEDMRDKYLVAVCNLKPANMRGVKSFAMVLAATSKDGKDAGIELVQPPLGSKPGERVYFEGAEYENNVPLSQLNPKKKIFETIQPGFITLESREAAWVNPETKSVHRIRTKDGVCLAPTLIGASLS
;
A
#
# COMPACT_ATOMS: atom_id res chain seq x y z
N MET A 1 19.95 23.47 20.22
CA MET A 1 20.19 22.03 20.51
C MET A 1 19.22 21.59 21.60
N SER A 2 18.70 20.36 21.54
CA SER A 2 17.93 19.78 22.65
C SER A 2 18.87 19.13 23.67
N SER A 3 18.57 19.25 24.97
CA SER A 3 19.28 18.50 26.02
C SER A 3 19.20 17.00 25.75
N ALA A 4 18.00 16.51 25.42
CA ALA A 4 17.71 15.09 25.23
C ALA A 4 18.58 14.42 24.15
N PHE A 5 19.09 15.17 23.17
CA PHE A 5 20.05 14.64 22.20
C PHE A 5 21.42 14.37 22.84
N HIS A 6 21.91 15.29 23.67
CA HIS A 6 23.15 15.11 24.43
C HIS A 6 22.98 14.01 25.49
N ASP A 7 21.82 13.91 26.12
CA ASP A 7 21.50 12.85 27.08
C ASP A 7 21.47 11.46 26.41
N ALA A 8 20.99 11.35 25.17
CA ALA A 8 21.02 10.12 24.39
C ALA A 8 22.44 9.78 23.89
N LEU A 9 23.17 10.77 23.33
CA LEU A 9 24.57 10.63 22.93
C LEU A 9 25.48 10.27 24.11
N ALA A 10 25.17 10.73 25.32
CA ALA A 10 25.91 10.39 26.52
C ALA A 10 25.83 8.91 26.89
N ARG A 11 24.69 8.25 26.59
CA ARG A 11 24.41 6.83 26.89
C ARG A 11 25.02 5.84 25.90
N LEU A 12 25.36 6.29 24.68
CA LEU A 12 26.08 5.46 23.72
C LEU A 12 27.39 4.94 24.31
N LYS A 13 27.72 3.69 24.01
CA LYS A 13 28.99 3.06 24.41
C LYS A 13 30.09 3.44 23.40
N PRO A 14 31.36 3.62 23.81
CA PRO A 14 32.49 3.58 22.89
C PRO A 14 32.53 2.22 22.16
N PRO A 15 32.96 2.15 20.89
CA PRO A 15 33.40 3.26 20.03
C PRO A 15 32.25 4.03 19.33
N VAL A 16 31.01 3.53 19.39
CA VAL A 16 29.84 4.11 18.70
C VAL A 16 29.60 5.57 19.08
N LYS A 17 29.76 5.91 20.37
CA LYS A 17 29.66 7.28 20.87
C LYS A 17 30.62 8.25 20.18
N GLU A 18 31.86 7.82 19.95
CA GLU A 18 32.91 8.65 19.35
C GLU A 18 32.59 8.90 17.87
N LEU A 19 32.19 7.86 17.14
CA LEU A 19 31.70 7.96 15.77
C LEU A 19 30.55 8.97 15.64
N VAL A 20 29.50 8.84 16.45
CA VAL A 20 28.34 9.77 16.39
C VAL A 20 28.75 11.19 16.79
N THR A 21 29.66 11.35 17.74
CA THR A 21 30.17 12.67 18.16
C THR A 21 30.94 13.37 17.03
N VAL A 22 31.78 12.63 16.29
CA VAL A 22 32.51 13.15 15.12
C VAL A 22 31.55 13.47 13.97
N VAL A 23 30.70 12.52 13.57
CA VAL A 23 29.73 12.67 12.45
C VAL A 23 28.78 13.84 12.65
N THR A 24 28.36 14.11 13.90
CA THR A 24 27.42 15.19 14.22
C THR A 24 28.09 16.52 14.52
N ASP A 25 29.43 16.60 14.47
CA ASP A 25 30.19 17.80 14.87
C ASP A 25 29.78 18.28 16.27
N ASN A 26 29.89 17.38 17.26
CA ASN A 26 29.41 17.57 18.62
C ASN A 26 27.91 17.97 18.70
N GLY A 27 27.05 17.32 17.92
CA GLY A 27 25.61 17.59 17.92
C GLY A 27 25.17 18.89 17.23
N GLN A 28 26.03 19.52 16.41
CA GLN A 28 25.67 20.67 15.57
C GLN A 28 25.00 20.27 14.24
N LYS A 29 25.30 19.07 13.73
CA LYS A 29 24.88 18.58 12.40
C LYS A 29 24.15 17.24 12.52
N HIS A 30 23.37 16.89 11.51
CA HIS A 30 22.68 15.58 11.38
C HIS A 30 21.70 15.21 12.52
N ILE A 31 21.32 16.15 13.39
CA ILE A 31 20.39 15.90 14.51
C ILE A 31 18.90 15.83 14.10
N GLY A 32 18.56 16.21 12.86
CA GLY A 32 17.17 16.30 12.36
C GLY A 32 16.71 17.75 12.19
N GLU A 33 16.09 18.05 11.04
CA GLU A 33 15.65 19.39 10.65
C GLU A 33 14.43 19.89 11.45
N THR A 34 13.46 18.99 11.71
CA THR A 34 12.27 19.31 12.51
C THR A 34 12.34 18.73 13.93
N GLU A 35 11.50 19.22 14.84
CA GLU A 35 11.33 18.59 16.16
C GLU A 35 10.88 17.12 16.08
N THR A 36 10.12 16.76 15.03
CA THR A 36 9.65 15.40 14.81
C THR A 36 10.80 14.48 14.43
N ASP A 37 11.70 14.98 13.58
CA ASP A 37 12.93 14.28 13.19
C ASP A 37 13.84 14.10 14.40
N GLN A 38 14.08 15.17 15.17
CA GLN A 38 14.92 15.12 16.38
C GLN A 38 14.41 14.09 17.41
N LYS A 39 13.08 13.96 17.56
CA LYS A 39 12.47 12.92 18.41
C LYS A 39 12.73 11.51 17.87
N GLN A 40 12.54 11.29 16.56
CA GLN A 40 12.82 9.98 15.93
C GLN A 40 14.31 9.63 15.95
N VAL A 41 15.19 10.60 15.75
CA VAL A 41 16.66 10.44 15.84
C VAL A 41 17.06 9.99 17.25
N ILE A 42 16.53 10.63 18.29
CA ILE A 42 16.76 10.22 19.68
C ILE A 42 16.27 8.78 19.92
N THR A 43 15.04 8.44 19.51
CA THR A 43 14.48 7.08 19.67
C THR A 43 15.34 6.01 18.99
N TRP A 44 15.91 6.29 17.81
CA TRP A 44 16.80 5.34 17.14
C TRP A 44 18.21 5.27 17.74
N ILE A 45 18.74 6.37 18.30
CA ILE A 45 19.99 6.34 19.09
C ILE A 45 19.79 5.49 20.34
N GLU A 46 18.65 5.62 21.03
CA GLU A 46 18.31 4.77 22.18
C GLU A 46 18.19 3.29 21.75
N LYS A 47 17.41 2.98 20.70
CA LYS A 47 17.29 1.62 20.14
C LYS A 47 18.64 1.01 19.71
N SER A 48 19.57 1.80 19.20
CA SER A 48 20.89 1.28 18.78
C SER A 48 21.72 0.71 19.95
N ASN A 49 21.45 1.11 21.19
CA ASN A 49 22.11 0.56 22.37
C ASN A 49 21.61 -0.85 22.78
N GLU A 50 20.46 -1.26 22.25
CA GLU A 50 19.82 -2.55 22.53
C GLU A 50 20.39 -3.68 21.65
N ILE A 51 21.06 -3.33 20.54
CA ILE A 51 21.69 -4.25 19.60
C ILE A 51 22.93 -4.86 20.24
N VAL A 52 22.91 -6.17 20.49
CA VAL A 52 23.99 -6.92 21.14
C VAL A 52 24.36 -8.24 20.44
N GLY A 53 23.54 -8.74 19.49
CA GLY A 53 23.89 -9.90 18.66
C GLY A 53 22.94 -10.17 17.49
N ASP A 54 23.19 -11.28 16.77
CA ASP A 54 22.50 -11.69 15.54
C ASP A 54 20.96 -11.69 15.63
N ALA A 55 20.39 -11.98 16.81
CA ALA A 55 18.94 -11.95 17.03
C ALA A 55 18.34 -10.55 16.88
N ASP A 56 19.06 -9.52 17.31
CA ASP A 56 18.64 -8.12 17.20
C ASP A 56 18.75 -7.65 15.74
N VAL A 57 19.80 -8.09 15.04
CA VAL A 57 19.99 -7.87 13.59
C VAL A 57 18.82 -8.49 12.80
N LEU A 58 18.44 -9.73 13.10
CA LEU A 58 17.26 -10.39 12.50
C LEU A 58 15.96 -9.64 12.79
N SER A 59 15.79 -9.04 13.99
CA SER A 59 14.62 -8.22 14.32
C SER A 59 14.54 -6.90 13.52
N LEU A 60 15.69 -6.38 13.08
CA LEU A 60 15.79 -5.14 12.31
C LEU A 60 15.47 -5.32 10.84
N GLU A 61 15.57 -6.53 10.27
CA GLU A 61 15.34 -6.81 8.85
C GLU A 61 14.00 -6.25 8.35
N ALA A 62 12.88 -6.64 8.98
CA ALA A 62 11.56 -6.12 8.64
C ALA A 62 11.36 -4.63 8.98
N THR A 63 12.16 -4.08 9.89
CA THR A 63 12.11 -2.64 10.25
C THR A 63 12.85 -1.78 9.21
N LEU A 64 13.94 -2.30 8.64
CA LEU A 64 14.83 -1.58 7.72
C LEU A 64 14.48 -1.82 6.24
N LEU A 65 13.72 -2.88 5.92
CA LEU A 65 13.18 -3.17 4.57
C LEU A 65 12.57 -1.92 3.88
N PRO A 66 11.63 -1.17 4.49
CA PRO A 66 11.04 0.03 3.87
C PRO A 66 11.87 1.32 4.07
N LYS A 67 13.09 1.25 4.60
CA LYS A 67 13.87 2.42 5.04
C LYS A 67 15.21 2.56 4.33
N THR A 68 15.48 3.75 3.79
CA THR A 68 16.83 4.16 3.36
C THR A 68 17.65 4.67 4.54
N TYR A 69 17.01 5.44 5.43
CA TYR A 69 17.59 5.95 6.68
C TYR A 69 16.72 5.54 7.88
N ALA A 70 17.35 5.40 9.05
CA ALA A 70 16.74 4.86 10.26
C ALA A 70 15.60 5.75 10.76
N ALA A 71 15.87 7.04 10.99
CA ALA A 71 14.86 8.00 11.39
C ALA A 71 14.06 8.52 10.20
N THR A 72 14.66 9.39 9.38
CA THR A 72 13.98 10.22 8.38
C THR A 72 14.15 9.68 6.94
N ASN A 73 14.03 10.55 5.93
CA ASN A 73 14.36 10.31 4.53
C ASN A 73 15.77 10.85 4.13
N TYR A 74 16.59 11.26 5.09
CA TYR A 74 17.96 11.78 4.90
C TYR A 74 18.90 11.27 6.00
N PHE A 75 20.22 11.42 5.80
CA PHE A 75 21.23 10.91 6.74
C PHE A 75 21.26 11.69 8.07
N THR A 76 21.14 10.96 9.19
CA THR A 76 21.07 11.51 10.55
C THR A 76 22.04 10.84 11.53
N ALA A 77 22.17 11.41 12.73
CA ALA A 77 22.91 10.86 13.85
C ALA A 77 22.45 9.43 14.25
N ALA A 78 21.18 9.11 14.02
CA ALA A 78 20.62 7.78 14.24
C ALA A 78 21.25 6.74 13.31
N ASP A 79 21.58 7.11 12.08
CA ASP A 79 22.20 6.22 11.11
C ASP A 79 23.65 5.89 11.49
N ALA A 80 24.41 6.89 11.94
CA ALA A 80 25.75 6.68 12.48
C ALA A 80 25.74 5.80 13.76
N ALA A 81 24.75 5.99 14.64
CA ALA A 81 24.60 5.18 15.85
C ALA A 81 24.22 3.72 15.53
N LEU A 82 23.30 3.53 14.59
CA LEU A 82 22.85 2.22 14.14
C LEU A 82 23.95 1.46 13.39
N TYR A 83 24.63 2.10 12.44
CA TYR A 83 25.80 1.54 11.76
C TYR A 83 26.89 1.13 12.75
N GLY A 84 27.26 2.02 13.68
CA GLY A 84 28.31 1.74 14.66
C GLY A 84 27.96 0.58 15.60
N SER A 85 26.68 0.40 15.95
CA SER A 85 26.22 -0.73 16.79
C SER A 85 26.10 -2.04 16.02
N LEU A 86 25.78 -1.98 14.71
CA LEU A 86 25.74 -3.15 13.82
C LEU A 86 27.14 -3.62 13.40
N HIS A 87 28.11 -2.72 13.28
CA HIS A 87 29.45 -2.99 12.75
C HIS A 87 30.17 -4.17 13.42
N PRO A 88 30.30 -4.27 14.76
CA PRO A 88 31.02 -5.38 15.40
C PRO A 88 30.35 -6.75 15.19
N ILE A 89 29.09 -6.79 14.74
CA ILE A 89 28.35 -8.02 14.40
C ILE A 89 28.51 -8.31 12.89
N ILE A 90 28.14 -7.35 12.04
CA ILE A 90 28.11 -7.52 10.57
C ILE A 90 29.53 -7.69 9.99
N SER A 91 30.56 -7.09 10.58
CA SER A 91 31.96 -7.31 10.16
C SER A 91 32.46 -8.75 10.36
N GLN A 92 31.76 -9.57 11.16
CA GLN A 92 32.08 -10.99 11.37
C GLN A 92 31.23 -11.93 10.50
N PHE A 93 30.18 -11.43 9.84
CA PHE A 93 29.22 -12.24 9.09
C PHE A 93 29.86 -12.93 7.90
N GLN A 94 29.67 -14.25 7.83
CA GLN A 94 29.93 -15.03 6.63
C GLN A 94 28.83 -14.77 5.58
N PRO A 95 29.06 -15.05 4.28
CA PRO A 95 28.10 -14.75 3.22
C PRO A 95 26.67 -15.26 3.51
N SER A 96 26.54 -16.49 4.00
CA SER A 96 25.26 -17.08 4.40
C SER A 96 24.50 -16.31 5.50
N GLN A 97 25.19 -15.56 6.37
CA GLN A 97 24.55 -14.71 7.37
C GLN A 97 24.04 -13.41 6.73
N TYR A 98 24.87 -12.66 5.99
CA TYR A 98 24.42 -11.40 5.39
C TYR A 98 23.39 -11.59 4.26
N TYR A 99 23.42 -12.71 3.53
CA TYR A 99 22.34 -13.09 2.61
C TYR A 99 21.00 -13.38 3.32
N SER A 100 21.00 -13.69 4.63
CA SER A 100 19.77 -13.92 5.40
C SER A 100 19.12 -12.65 5.95
N VAL A 101 19.84 -11.53 5.94
CA VAL A 101 19.36 -10.18 6.33
C VAL A 101 19.65 -9.15 5.23
N PRO A 102 19.06 -9.30 4.03
CA PRO A 102 19.37 -8.45 2.89
C PRO A 102 19.01 -6.97 3.11
N SER A 103 17.95 -6.66 3.86
CA SER A 103 17.54 -5.29 4.15
C SER A 103 18.48 -4.58 5.11
N VAL A 104 18.96 -5.29 6.14
CA VAL A 104 20.00 -4.77 7.05
C VAL A 104 21.33 -4.66 6.34
N THR A 105 21.71 -5.63 5.51
CA THR A 105 22.98 -5.63 4.76
C THR A 105 23.04 -4.46 3.76
N ARG A 106 21.98 -4.28 2.95
CA ARG A 106 21.83 -3.12 2.05
C ARG A 106 21.81 -1.80 2.84
N TYR A 107 21.15 -1.74 3.99
CA TYR A 107 21.18 -0.54 4.84
C TYR A 107 22.60 -0.24 5.34
N PHE A 108 23.28 -1.24 5.90
CA PHE A 108 24.62 -1.12 6.45
C PHE A 108 25.63 -0.65 5.41
N ASP A 109 25.66 -1.26 4.22
CA ASP A 109 26.53 -0.84 3.13
C ASP A 109 26.18 0.57 2.61
N HIS A 110 24.89 0.91 2.53
CA HIS A 110 24.46 2.26 2.15
C HIS A 110 24.92 3.32 3.15
N ILE A 111 24.95 3.03 4.45
CA ILE A 111 25.44 3.94 5.49
C ILE A 111 26.98 3.97 5.53
N GLN A 112 27.63 2.82 5.39
CA GLN A 112 29.10 2.70 5.30
C GLN A 112 29.70 3.60 4.21
N ASN A 113 29.01 3.71 3.07
CA ASN A 113 29.42 4.52 1.93
C ASN A 113 28.95 5.99 2.00
N GLN A 114 28.36 6.44 3.11
CA GLN A 114 28.07 7.87 3.32
C GLN A 114 29.35 8.64 3.63
N LYS A 115 29.53 9.78 2.96
CA LYS A 115 30.70 10.63 3.14
C LYS A 115 31.03 10.95 4.63
N PRO A 116 30.07 11.35 5.50
CA PRO A 116 30.38 11.61 6.91
C PRO A 116 30.85 10.37 7.69
N ILE A 117 30.40 9.16 7.31
CA ILE A 117 30.87 7.91 7.91
C ILE A 117 32.28 7.61 7.44
N GLN A 118 32.57 7.71 6.13
CA GLN A 118 33.92 7.51 5.59
C GLN A 118 34.93 8.49 6.22
N GLU A 119 34.61 9.78 6.27
CA GLU A 119 35.46 10.79 6.92
C GLU A 119 35.68 10.52 8.42
N ALA A 120 34.67 10.03 9.14
CA ALA A 120 34.79 9.69 10.57
C ALA A 120 35.41 8.31 10.86
N THR A 121 35.62 7.45 9.85
CA THR A 121 36.10 6.07 10.03
C THR A 121 37.43 5.77 9.32
N THR A 122 37.94 6.68 8.48
CA THR A 122 39.16 6.48 7.65
C THR A 122 40.35 5.89 8.42
N ASP A 123 40.68 6.44 9.60
CA ASP A 123 41.79 5.97 10.45
C ASP A 123 41.33 5.07 11.63
N SER A 124 40.05 4.66 11.66
CA SER A 124 39.46 3.95 12.80
C SER A 124 39.58 2.44 12.69
N ALA A 125 40.47 1.86 13.50
CA ALA A 125 40.61 0.42 13.68
C ALA A 125 39.34 -0.28 14.21
N ALA A 126 38.35 0.49 14.70
CA ALA A 126 37.07 -0.04 15.19
C ALA A 126 36.00 -0.17 14.08
N PHE A 127 36.16 0.50 12.93
CA PHE A 127 35.13 0.63 11.90
C PHE A 127 35.68 0.37 10.48
N SER A 128 36.40 -0.75 10.30
CA SER A 128 36.97 -1.16 9.01
C SER A 128 35.89 -1.40 7.95
N VAL A 129 36.12 -1.01 6.70
CA VAL A 129 35.16 -1.20 5.60
C VAL A 129 34.88 -2.69 5.36
N VAL A 130 33.63 -3.11 5.59
CA VAL A 130 33.13 -4.47 5.32
C VAL A 130 32.79 -4.59 3.83
N GLN A 131 33.15 -5.71 3.21
CA GLN A 131 32.88 -6.00 1.80
C GLN A 131 31.87 -7.15 1.68
N PHE A 132 30.83 -6.96 0.89
CA PHE A 132 29.78 -7.95 0.67
C PHE A 132 29.88 -8.54 -0.74
N ASP A 133 29.92 -9.87 -0.86
CA ASP A 133 29.85 -10.55 -2.15
C ASP A 133 28.39 -10.60 -2.63
N LEU A 134 27.95 -9.53 -3.28
CA LEU A 134 26.61 -9.45 -3.86
C LEU A 134 26.48 -10.23 -5.18
N ASN A 135 27.59 -10.72 -5.76
CA ASN A 135 27.60 -11.39 -7.05
C ASN A 135 27.27 -12.89 -6.93
N ASN A 136 27.74 -13.54 -5.86
CA ASN A 136 27.44 -14.94 -5.55
C ASN A 136 26.25 -15.10 -4.58
N ALA A 137 25.43 -14.05 -4.42
CA ALA A 137 24.22 -14.11 -3.61
C ALA A 137 23.26 -15.21 -4.13
N PRO A 138 22.83 -16.16 -3.27
CA PRO A 138 21.88 -17.20 -3.66
C PRO A 138 20.61 -16.59 -4.23
N ALA A 139 20.12 -17.14 -5.34
CA ALA A 139 18.81 -16.79 -5.86
C ALA A 139 17.77 -17.00 -4.75
N VAL A 140 17.00 -15.95 -4.43
CA VAL A 140 16.07 -15.96 -3.29
C VAL A 140 14.93 -16.94 -3.58
N GLU A 141 15.09 -18.17 -3.09
CA GLU A 141 14.06 -19.20 -3.18
C GLU A 141 12.81 -18.74 -2.44
N ARG A 142 11.80 -18.30 -3.20
CA ARG A 142 10.45 -18.11 -2.70
C ARG A 142 9.95 -19.46 -2.17
N LYS A 143 10.04 -19.68 -0.85
CA LYS A 143 9.50 -20.87 -0.18
C LYS A 143 7.99 -20.93 -0.39
N VAL A 144 7.58 -21.65 -1.44
CA VAL A 144 6.17 -21.95 -1.72
C VAL A 144 5.65 -22.76 -0.53
N GLU A 145 4.68 -22.22 0.20
CA GLU A 145 4.07 -22.94 1.32
C GLU A 145 3.43 -24.25 0.80
N PRO A 146 3.67 -25.40 1.44
CA PRO A 146 3.19 -26.68 0.96
C PRO A 146 1.66 -26.74 0.98
N GLN A 147 1.05 -26.74 -0.21
CA GLN A 147 -0.39 -26.72 -0.39
C GLN A 147 -1.08 -27.87 0.36
N LYS A 148 -1.95 -27.55 1.32
CA LYS A 148 -2.77 -28.54 2.03
C LYS A 148 -3.69 -29.25 1.04
N LYS A 149 -3.45 -30.54 0.79
CA LYS A 149 -4.34 -31.39 -0.01
C LYS A 149 -5.78 -31.33 0.53
N LYS A 150 -6.73 -30.88 -0.29
CA LYS A 150 -8.17 -31.06 -0.03
C LYS A 150 -8.54 -32.52 -0.28
N GLU A 151 -9.07 -33.20 0.72
CA GLU A 151 -9.69 -34.52 0.54
C GLU A 151 -11.00 -34.39 -0.26
N LYS A 152 -11.18 -35.23 -1.28
CA LYS A 152 -12.46 -35.34 -1.98
C LYS A 152 -13.41 -36.22 -1.18
N LYS A 153 -14.45 -35.63 -0.58
CA LYS A 153 -15.66 -36.39 -0.24
C LYS A 153 -16.41 -36.72 -1.53
N ALA A 154 -16.43 -38.00 -1.91
CA ALA A 154 -17.31 -38.49 -2.95
C ALA A 154 -18.74 -38.65 -2.40
N ALA A 155 -19.74 -38.32 -3.21
CA ALA A 155 -21.14 -38.63 -2.93
C ALA A 155 -21.59 -39.71 -3.93
N THR A 156 -22.06 -40.85 -3.45
CA THR A 156 -22.48 -41.99 -4.26
C THR A 156 -23.98 -42.25 -4.11
N GLY A 157 -24.72 -42.11 -5.22
CA GLY A 157 -26.02 -42.73 -5.40
C GLY A 157 -25.86 -44.14 -6.00
N ALA A 158 -26.71 -45.07 -5.57
CA ALA A 158 -26.81 -46.43 -6.12
C ALA A 158 -28.11 -46.55 -6.97
N PRO A 159 -28.40 -47.64 -7.72
CA PRO A 159 -28.56 -48.99 -7.15
C PRO A 159 -28.13 -50.21 -8.00
N SER A 160 -27.94 -51.35 -7.30
CA SER A 160 -28.09 -52.75 -7.80
C SER A 160 -27.03 -53.26 -8.80
N THR A 161 -26.74 -54.58 -8.95
CA THR A 161 -27.40 -55.84 -8.51
C THR A 161 -26.36 -56.92 -8.12
N THR A 162 -26.75 -57.89 -7.25
CA THR A 162 -26.24 -59.30 -7.12
C THR A 162 -24.73 -59.59 -6.89
N THR A 163 -24.27 -60.66 -6.21
CA THR A 163 -24.80 -61.61 -5.20
C THR A 163 -23.61 -62.40 -4.64
N ALA A 164 -23.43 -62.49 -3.31
CA ALA A 164 -22.84 -63.62 -2.56
C ALA A 164 -22.57 -63.23 -1.08
N ALA A 165 -22.56 -64.23 -0.19
CA ALA A 165 -22.26 -64.17 1.25
C ALA A 165 -21.27 -65.32 1.58
N PRO A 166 -20.80 -65.58 2.83
CA PRO A 166 -21.07 -64.96 4.13
C PRO A 166 -19.74 -64.40 4.77
N SER A 167 -19.53 -64.12 6.06
CA SER A 167 -20.13 -64.62 7.31
C SER A 167 -19.81 -63.77 8.56
N THR A 168 -20.74 -63.78 9.55
CA THR A 168 -20.54 -63.74 11.04
C THR A 168 -19.48 -62.81 11.66
N THR A 169 -19.76 -61.92 12.62
CA THR A 169 -20.98 -61.67 13.45
C THR A 169 -20.96 -60.18 13.94
N THR A 170 -21.64 -59.63 14.96
CA THR A 170 -22.28 -60.13 16.20
C THR A 170 -23.39 -59.14 16.67
N ALA A 171 -24.15 -59.49 17.70
CA ALA A 171 -25.02 -58.57 18.47
C ALA A 171 -24.18 -57.55 19.31
N ALA A 172 -24.71 -56.50 19.94
CA ALA A 172 -26.11 -56.17 20.29
C ALA A 172 -26.33 -54.62 20.25
N THR A 173 -27.45 -54.12 19.70
CA THR A 173 -28.72 -53.76 20.42
C THR A 173 -28.63 -52.51 21.32
N GLY A 174 -29.43 -51.47 21.03
CA GLY A 174 -29.46 -50.24 21.86
C GLY A 174 -30.26 -49.04 21.30
N THR A 175 -31.49 -49.23 20.82
CA THR A 175 -32.34 -48.16 20.25
C THR A 175 -33.07 -47.32 21.32
N ALA A 176 -32.96 -45.98 21.27
CA ALA A 176 -34.00 -45.06 21.76
C ALA A 176 -33.82 -43.60 21.26
N THR A 177 -34.65 -43.21 20.30
CA THR A 177 -35.12 -41.84 20.01
C THR A 177 -36.68 -41.91 19.99
N PRO A 178 -37.48 -40.83 19.88
CA PRO A 178 -37.15 -39.39 19.81
C PRO A 178 -37.99 -38.49 20.74
N ALA A 179 -37.74 -37.18 20.72
CA ALA A 179 -38.79 -36.16 20.85
C ALA A 179 -38.38 -34.86 20.13
N GLN A 180 -39.24 -34.34 19.25
CA GLN A 180 -39.12 -33.01 18.65
C GLN A 180 -40.13 -32.06 19.32
N VAL A 181 -39.78 -30.78 19.48
CA VAL A 181 -40.74 -29.67 19.32
C VAL A 181 -40.02 -28.52 18.59
N THR A 182 -40.72 -27.88 17.66
CA THR A 182 -40.27 -26.73 16.87
C THR A 182 -41.13 -25.51 17.20
N GLN A 183 -40.51 -24.32 17.33
CA GLN A 183 -41.00 -22.98 16.97
C GLN A 183 -39.99 -21.95 17.55
N GLU A 184 -39.41 -21.01 16.78
CA GLU A 184 -39.95 -19.89 15.99
C GLU A 184 -40.09 -18.56 16.77
N LYS A 185 -40.21 -17.47 16.01
CA LYS A 185 -39.79 -16.10 16.36
C LYS A 185 -40.93 -15.11 16.13
N PRO A 186 -41.03 -14.03 16.94
CA PRO A 186 -41.63 -12.78 16.48
C PRO A 186 -40.67 -11.58 16.47
N GLN A 187 -41.05 -10.54 15.74
CA GLN A 187 -40.42 -9.19 15.73
C GLN A 187 -41.43 -8.15 16.22
N LYS A 188 -40.94 -6.98 16.70
CA LYS A 188 -41.47 -5.59 16.57
C LYS A 188 -40.92 -4.69 17.70
N GLU A 189 -40.97 -3.35 17.66
CA GLU A 189 -40.81 -2.35 16.59
C GLU A 189 -40.52 -0.97 17.26
N LYS A 190 -39.87 -0.06 16.53
CA LYS A 190 -39.80 1.44 16.65
C LYS A 190 -40.29 2.18 17.93
N SER A 191 -39.53 3.23 18.30
CA SER A 191 -40.08 4.54 18.69
C SER A 191 -39.05 5.67 18.48
N GLN A 192 -39.51 6.93 18.35
CA GLN A 192 -38.70 8.13 18.09
C GLN A 192 -38.87 9.17 19.22
N LYS A 193 -37.88 10.07 19.40
CA LYS A 193 -38.17 11.49 19.77
C LYS A 193 -37.04 12.47 19.42
N GLU A 194 -37.26 13.75 19.71
CA GLU A 194 -36.77 14.89 18.92
C GLU A 194 -35.68 15.77 19.59
N LYS A 195 -35.19 16.77 18.84
CA LYS A 195 -34.32 17.87 19.30
C LYS A 195 -35.11 18.98 20.01
N PRO A 196 -34.40 19.95 20.61
CA PRO A 196 -34.67 21.36 20.31
C PRO A 196 -33.49 22.07 19.61
N GLN A 197 -33.77 23.24 19.01
CA GLN A 197 -32.77 24.21 18.51
C GLN A 197 -32.79 25.47 19.38
N LYS A 198 -31.77 26.34 19.24
CA LYS A 198 -32.01 27.79 19.38
C LYS A 198 -31.14 28.64 18.45
N GLU A 199 -31.67 29.81 18.08
CA GLU A 199 -31.17 30.76 17.09
C GLU A 199 -29.79 31.38 17.44
N LYS A 200 -28.91 31.76 16.51
CA LYS A 200 -29.01 32.74 15.39
C LYS A 200 -29.18 34.20 15.85
N LYS A 201 -28.17 35.03 15.58
CA LYS A 201 -28.30 36.47 15.24
C LYS A 201 -27.20 36.87 14.25
N LYS A 202 -27.35 38.05 13.63
CA LYS A 202 -26.53 38.61 12.54
C LYS A 202 -26.19 40.09 12.83
N ASP A 203 -25.59 40.76 11.84
CA ASP A 203 -25.44 42.22 11.63
C ASP A 203 -24.12 42.80 12.20
N ALA A 204 -23.17 43.42 11.47
CA ALA A 204 -22.96 43.85 10.07
C ALA A 204 -23.16 45.36 9.72
N ALA A 205 -22.07 46.16 9.82
CA ALA A 205 -21.72 47.41 9.10
C ALA A 205 -20.29 47.84 9.56
N VAL A 206 -19.24 48.13 8.74
CA VAL A 206 -19.03 49.18 7.69
C VAL A 206 -18.71 50.55 8.34
N VAL A 207 -17.64 51.31 8.02
CA VAL A 207 -17.01 51.74 6.73
C VAL A 207 -15.48 52.06 6.84
N GLU A 208 -14.76 52.12 5.70
CA GLU A 208 -13.53 52.93 5.32
C GLU A 208 -12.29 52.96 6.26
N GLU A 209 -11.02 53.11 5.84
CA GLU A 209 -10.12 52.79 4.69
C GLU A 209 -8.68 52.86 5.31
N GLY A 210 -7.56 52.40 4.74
CA GLY A 210 -7.29 51.93 3.39
C GLY A 210 -5.81 51.57 3.18
N GLY A 211 -5.34 51.61 1.91
CA GLY A 211 -3.90 51.54 1.58
C GLY A 211 -3.46 50.37 0.68
N LYS A 212 -3.32 50.65 -0.62
CA LYS A 212 -2.54 49.82 -1.58
C LYS A 212 -1.03 49.94 -1.26
N LYS A 213 -0.12 49.05 -1.70
CA LYS A 213 -0.09 48.18 -2.90
C LYS A 213 0.99 47.09 -2.74
N GLY A 214 0.75 45.86 -3.23
CA GLY A 214 1.79 44.83 -3.31
C GLY A 214 1.26 43.47 -3.81
N LYS A 215 1.37 43.20 -5.11
CA LYS A 215 0.93 41.92 -5.71
C LYS A 215 2.11 40.96 -5.90
N GLY A 216 2.05 39.80 -5.25
CA GLY A 216 2.66 38.54 -5.71
C GLY A 216 1.54 37.58 -6.13
N ALA A 217 1.78 36.71 -7.11
CA ALA A 217 0.72 35.90 -7.70
C ALA A 217 0.18 34.83 -6.74
N LYS A 218 -1.13 34.87 -6.46
CA LYS A 218 -1.88 33.80 -5.79
C LYS A 218 -2.64 33.03 -6.86
N GLY A 219 -2.54 31.70 -6.83
CA GLY A 219 -3.16 30.82 -7.83
C GLY A 219 -4.68 31.03 -7.95
N THR A 220 -5.20 30.85 -9.16
CA THR A 220 -6.61 31.03 -9.52
C THR A 220 -7.52 30.12 -8.68
N PRO A 221 -8.66 30.61 -8.15
CA PRO A 221 -9.62 29.77 -7.45
C PRO A 221 -10.22 28.68 -8.37
N ALA A 222 -10.66 27.59 -7.77
CA ALA A 222 -11.14 26.41 -8.49
C ALA A 222 -12.37 26.68 -9.37
N ALA A 223 -12.47 25.94 -10.48
CA ALA A 223 -13.66 25.89 -11.33
C ALA A 223 -14.77 25.07 -10.64
N GLU A 224 -15.43 25.66 -9.64
CA GLU A 224 -16.67 25.11 -9.07
C GLU A 224 -17.91 25.50 -9.89
N ASP A 225 -17.97 25.03 -11.14
CA ASP A 225 -19.23 24.48 -11.64
C ASP A 225 -18.96 23.23 -12.49
N ALA A 226 -19.88 22.27 -12.39
CA ALA A 226 -19.84 21.00 -13.11
C ALA A 226 -21.26 20.45 -13.19
N GLY A 227 -21.85 20.48 -14.39
CA GLY A 227 -23.21 20.04 -14.67
C GLY A 227 -23.35 18.52 -14.72
N VAL A 228 -23.77 17.99 -15.86
CA VAL A 228 -23.92 16.54 -16.08
C VAL A 228 -22.57 15.83 -15.85
N PRO A 229 -22.51 14.72 -15.09
CA PRO A 229 -21.30 13.91 -14.96
C PRO A 229 -20.80 13.42 -16.32
N VAL A 230 -19.52 13.65 -16.61
CA VAL A 230 -18.83 13.13 -17.83
C VAL A 230 -17.57 12.38 -17.40
N PRO A 231 -17.14 11.34 -18.16
CA PRO A 231 -16.06 10.45 -17.72
C PRO A 231 -14.72 11.17 -17.56
N SER A 232 -14.45 12.21 -18.36
CA SER A 232 -13.22 13.01 -18.26
C SER A 232 -13.10 13.88 -17.01
N MET A 233 -14.10 13.90 -16.12
CA MET A 233 -13.96 14.46 -14.77
C MET A 233 -13.11 13.57 -13.85
N ILE A 234 -12.95 12.29 -14.18
CA ILE A 234 -12.23 11.27 -13.41
C ILE A 234 -10.74 11.32 -13.81
N ASP A 235 -9.85 11.39 -12.81
CA ASP A 235 -8.40 11.34 -13.01
C ASP A 235 -7.97 9.88 -13.03
N LEU A 236 -7.73 9.35 -14.23
CA LEU A 236 -7.18 8.01 -14.44
C LEU A 236 -5.69 8.14 -14.78
N ARG A 237 -4.85 7.36 -14.11
CA ARG A 237 -3.41 7.29 -14.40
C ARG A 237 -2.91 5.86 -14.41
N VAL A 238 -1.79 5.66 -15.09
CA VAL A 238 -0.97 4.45 -14.95
C VAL A 238 -0.39 4.42 -13.54
N GLY A 239 -0.64 3.33 -12.82
CA GLY A 239 -0.03 3.02 -11.54
C GLY A 239 0.89 1.81 -11.62
N HIS A 240 1.92 1.76 -10.79
CA HIS A 240 2.83 0.63 -10.63
C HIS A 240 2.89 0.19 -9.16
N ILE A 241 2.58 -1.09 -8.88
CA ILE A 241 2.62 -1.63 -7.51
C ILE A 241 4.07 -1.92 -7.12
N VAL A 242 4.70 -1.01 -6.37
CA VAL A 242 6.09 -1.16 -5.89
C VAL A 242 6.21 -2.05 -4.66
N ASP A 243 5.14 -2.15 -3.86
CA ASP A 243 5.02 -3.14 -2.79
C ASP A 243 3.55 -3.48 -2.53
N VAL A 244 3.31 -4.67 -1.99
CA VAL A 244 1.97 -5.15 -1.61
C VAL A 244 2.07 -6.13 -0.45
N MET A 245 1.25 -5.91 0.57
CA MET A 245 1.10 -6.76 1.75
C MET A 245 -0.38 -7.06 2.02
N LYS A 246 -0.71 -8.13 2.76
CA LYS A 246 -2.08 -8.34 3.27
C LYS A 246 -2.36 -7.37 4.43
N HIS A 247 -3.59 -6.86 4.51
CA HIS A 247 -3.99 -5.97 5.60
C HIS A 247 -4.05 -6.75 6.93
N PRO A 248 -3.39 -6.28 8.01
CA PRO A 248 -3.28 -7.05 9.26
C PRO A 248 -4.65 -7.37 9.89
N ASP A 249 -5.56 -6.39 9.92
CA ASP A 249 -6.90 -6.54 10.51
C ASP A 249 -8.00 -6.96 9.51
N ALA A 250 -7.65 -7.44 8.30
CA ALA A 250 -8.65 -7.77 7.27
C ALA A 250 -8.17 -8.75 6.19
N ASP A 251 -8.50 -10.04 6.34
CA ASP A 251 -8.10 -11.14 5.45
C ASP A 251 -8.39 -10.91 3.95
N GLY A 252 -9.46 -10.17 3.64
CA GLY A 252 -9.90 -9.88 2.27
C GLY A 252 -9.30 -8.62 1.63
N LEU A 253 -8.44 -7.88 2.33
CA LEU A 253 -7.85 -6.63 1.85
C LEU A 253 -6.32 -6.74 1.67
N TYR A 254 -5.81 -6.22 0.57
CA TYR A 254 -4.39 -5.87 0.42
C TYR A 254 -4.17 -4.41 0.85
N ILE A 255 -2.92 -4.10 1.17
CA ILE A 255 -2.40 -2.73 1.22
C ILE A 255 -1.32 -2.66 0.15
N GLU A 256 -1.53 -1.87 -0.89
CA GLU A 256 -0.55 -1.62 -1.94
C GLU A 256 0.17 -0.29 -1.72
N GLN A 257 1.43 -0.20 -2.12
CA GLN A 257 2.09 1.07 -2.42
C GLN A 257 2.14 1.20 -3.94
N VAL A 258 1.39 2.16 -4.48
CA VAL A 258 1.23 2.36 -5.92
C VAL A 258 1.91 3.66 -6.34
N ASP A 259 3.01 3.55 -7.06
CA ASP A 259 3.62 4.70 -7.75
C ASP A 259 2.68 5.16 -8.86
N ILE A 260 2.30 6.44 -8.83
CA ILE A 260 1.50 7.12 -9.86
C ILE A 260 2.20 8.39 -10.36
N GLY A 261 3.53 8.41 -10.36
CA GLY A 261 4.37 9.49 -10.91
C GLY A 261 4.28 10.80 -10.12
N GLU A 262 4.05 10.73 -8.80
CA GLU A 262 3.99 11.91 -7.93
C GLU A 262 5.31 12.08 -7.16
N GLU A 263 5.82 13.31 -7.08
CA GLU A 263 7.10 13.64 -6.40
C GLU A 263 7.09 13.30 -4.90
N THR A 264 5.90 13.17 -4.31
CA THR A 264 5.69 12.70 -2.93
C THR A 264 5.91 11.20 -2.73
N GLY A 265 6.16 10.46 -3.82
CA GLY A 265 6.32 9.00 -3.82
C GLY A 265 4.99 8.22 -3.94
N PRO A 266 5.06 6.89 -3.81
CA PRO A 266 3.91 6.00 -3.96
C PRO A 266 2.74 6.34 -3.03
N ARG A 267 1.52 6.20 -3.56
CA ARG A 267 0.30 6.29 -2.75
C ARG A 267 -0.01 4.95 -2.10
N THR A 268 -0.34 4.99 -0.81
CA THR A 268 -0.97 3.83 -0.15
C THR A 268 -2.39 3.65 -0.68
N VAL A 269 -2.67 2.43 -1.15
CA VAL A 269 -3.97 1.98 -1.65
C VAL A 269 -4.41 0.77 -0.82
N VAL A 270 -5.72 0.51 -0.77
CA VAL A 270 -6.29 -0.66 -0.10
C VAL A 270 -7.31 -1.31 -1.03
N SER A 271 -6.95 -2.40 -1.71
CA SER A 271 -7.86 -3.14 -2.59
C SER A 271 -8.51 -4.36 -1.91
N GLY A 272 -9.66 -4.80 -2.44
CA GLY A 272 -10.37 -6.00 -1.99
C GLY A 272 -9.99 -7.28 -2.73
N LEU A 273 -8.74 -7.41 -3.19
CA LEU A 273 -8.35 -8.39 -4.22
C LEU A 273 -7.79 -9.73 -3.68
N VAL A 274 -7.57 -9.88 -2.37
CA VAL A 274 -6.88 -11.06 -1.77
C VAL A 274 -7.50 -12.42 -2.12
N ASN A 275 -8.82 -12.46 -2.30
CA ASN A 275 -9.56 -13.69 -2.61
C ASN A 275 -9.59 -14.03 -4.12
N TYR A 276 -9.05 -13.15 -4.98
CA TYR A 276 -9.23 -13.22 -6.44
C TYR A 276 -7.90 -13.15 -7.20
N ILE A 277 -6.95 -12.32 -6.75
CA ILE A 277 -5.63 -12.16 -7.37
C ILE A 277 -4.56 -12.48 -6.31
N PRO A 278 -3.66 -13.45 -6.56
CA PRO A 278 -2.61 -13.81 -5.61
C PRO A 278 -1.53 -12.71 -5.56
N ILE A 279 -0.77 -12.66 -4.47
CA ILE A 279 0.09 -11.50 -4.15
C ILE A 279 1.27 -11.36 -5.12
N GLU A 280 1.75 -12.49 -5.65
CA GLU A 280 2.72 -12.60 -6.73
C GLU A 280 2.21 -12.08 -8.09
N ASP A 281 0.89 -12.00 -8.29
CA ASP A 281 0.26 -11.35 -9.44
C ASP A 281 -0.28 -9.94 -9.16
N MET A 282 0.01 -9.40 -7.97
CA MET A 282 -0.17 -7.98 -7.63
C MET A 282 1.15 -7.21 -7.67
N ARG A 283 2.25 -7.80 -7.17
CA ARG A 283 3.57 -7.16 -7.08
C ARG A 283 4.18 -6.90 -8.47
N ASP A 284 4.86 -5.76 -8.62
CA ASP A 284 5.55 -5.30 -9.84
C ASP A 284 4.62 -5.18 -11.08
N LYS A 285 3.29 -5.12 -10.88
CA LYS A 285 2.33 -4.95 -11.97
C LYS A 285 2.07 -3.47 -12.25
N TYR A 286 1.85 -3.20 -13.53
CA TYR A 286 1.29 -1.95 -14.02
C TYR A 286 -0.23 -2.09 -14.19
N LEU A 287 -0.96 -1.04 -13.79
CA LEU A 287 -2.44 -1.02 -13.75
C LEU A 287 -2.99 0.38 -14.04
N VAL A 288 -4.30 0.49 -14.23
CA VAL A 288 -5.01 1.78 -14.24
C VAL A 288 -5.54 2.09 -12.82
N ALA A 289 -5.26 3.29 -12.32
CA ALA A 289 -5.71 3.77 -11.01
C ALA A 289 -6.57 5.04 -11.13
N VAL A 290 -7.55 5.17 -10.23
CA VAL A 290 -8.40 6.36 -10.05
C VAL A 290 -7.79 7.25 -8.97
N CYS A 291 -7.30 8.44 -9.37
CA CYS A 291 -6.40 9.27 -8.55
C CYS A 291 -7.07 10.49 -7.90
N ASN A 292 -8.29 10.87 -8.30
CA ASN A 292 -9.01 12.03 -7.75
C ASN A 292 -10.24 11.69 -6.88
N LEU A 293 -10.41 10.44 -6.47
CA LEU A 293 -11.40 10.08 -5.44
C LEU A 293 -11.01 10.69 -4.09
N LYS A 294 -12.01 11.06 -3.27
CA LYS A 294 -11.75 11.46 -1.88
C LYS A 294 -11.18 10.25 -1.10
N PRO A 295 -10.02 10.38 -0.42
CA PRO A 295 -9.41 9.27 0.32
C PRO A 295 -10.35 8.59 1.33
N ALA A 296 -10.38 7.26 1.31
CA ALA A 296 -11.25 6.42 2.13
C ALA A 296 -10.46 5.79 3.28
N ASN A 297 -11.09 5.63 4.46
CA ASN A 297 -10.53 4.80 5.53
C ASN A 297 -11.13 3.40 5.44
N MET A 298 -10.27 2.40 5.28
CA MET A 298 -10.60 0.99 5.19
C MET A 298 -9.84 0.27 6.31
N ARG A 299 -10.58 -0.18 7.34
CA ARG A 299 -10.07 -0.96 8.47
C ARG A 299 -8.93 -0.31 9.27
N GLY A 300 -8.80 1.02 9.21
CA GLY A 300 -7.77 1.80 9.91
C GLY A 300 -6.79 2.46 8.94
N VAL A 301 -6.48 1.79 7.82
CA VAL A 301 -5.60 2.29 6.77
C VAL A 301 -6.36 3.24 5.84
N LYS A 302 -5.68 4.28 5.37
CA LYS A 302 -6.27 5.30 4.48
C LYS A 302 -5.81 5.05 3.04
N SER A 303 -6.74 4.67 2.17
CA SER A 303 -6.51 4.53 0.73
C SER A 303 -6.57 5.90 0.05
N PHE A 304 -5.58 6.23 -0.78
CA PHE A 304 -5.45 7.50 -1.50
C PHE A 304 -5.68 7.39 -3.01
N ALA A 305 -5.97 6.19 -3.53
CA ALA A 305 -6.45 5.95 -4.89
C ALA A 305 -7.37 4.72 -4.89
N MET A 306 -7.80 4.28 -6.07
CA MET A 306 -8.50 3.01 -6.27
C MET A 306 -7.94 2.31 -7.51
N VAL A 307 -7.56 1.05 -7.38
CA VAL A 307 -7.16 0.20 -8.53
C VAL A 307 -8.41 -0.14 -9.34
N LEU A 308 -8.35 0.05 -10.66
CA LEU A 308 -9.43 -0.34 -11.57
C LEU A 308 -9.28 -1.81 -11.97
N ALA A 309 -10.28 -2.63 -11.63
CA ALA A 309 -10.28 -4.07 -11.93
C ALA A 309 -11.49 -4.48 -12.79
N ALA A 310 -11.26 -5.35 -13.78
CA ALA A 310 -12.32 -5.99 -14.54
C ALA A 310 -12.91 -7.15 -13.73
N THR A 311 -14.21 -7.11 -13.44
CA THR A 311 -14.96 -8.20 -12.79
C THR A 311 -15.79 -8.94 -13.84
N SER A 312 -15.68 -10.26 -13.89
CA SER A 312 -16.44 -11.09 -14.84
C SER A 312 -17.95 -10.83 -14.77
N LYS A 313 -18.61 -10.81 -15.93
CA LYS A 313 -20.07 -10.67 -16.08
C LYS A 313 -20.86 -11.73 -15.30
N ASP A 314 -20.24 -12.90 -15.10
CA ASP A 314 -20.82 -14.06 -14.42
C ASP A 314 -20.60 -14.01 -12.90
N GLY A 315 -19.96 -12.94 -12.39
CA GLY A 315 -19.74 -12.67 -10.96
C GLY A 315 -18.27 -12.72 -10.55
N LYS A 316 -17.98 -12.25 -9.34
CA LYS A 316 -16.60 -12.17 -8.79
C LYS A 316 -15.92 -13.53 -8.68
N ASP A 317 -16.68 -14.57 -8.34
CA ASP A 317 -16.19 -15.95 -8.25
C ASP A 317 -15.83 -16.56 -9.62
N ALA A 318 -16.27 -15.93 -10.72
CA ALA A 318 -15.92 -16.30 -12.09
C ALA A 318 -14.67 -15.56 -12.63
N GLY A 319 -14.09 -14.64 -11.85
CA GLY A 319 -12.81 -13.98 -12.16
C GLY A 319 -12.82 -12.47 -11.91
N ILE A 320 -11.69 -11.96 -11.42
CA ILE A 320 -11.34 -10.53 -11.39
C ILE A 320 -9.91 -10.38 -11.91
N GLU A 321 -9.67 -9.41 -12.80
CA GLU A 321 -8.35 -9.10 -13.35
C GLU A 321 -8.02 -7.61 -13.20
N LEU A 322 -6.74 -7.26 -13.09
CA LEU A 322 -6.29 -5.86 -13.16
C LEU A 322 -6.47 -5.32 -14.59
N VAL A 323 -6.96 -4.08 -14.73
CA VAL A 323 -6.92 -3.38 -16.03
C VAL A 323 -5.49 -2.92 -16.30
N GLN A 324 -4.83 -3.54 -17.28
CA GLN A 324 -3.44 -3.31 -17.63
C GLN A 324 -3.31 -2.15 -18.65
N PRO A 325 -2.35 -1.24 -18.48
CA PRO A 325 -2.01 -0.24 -19.49
C PRO A 325 -1.13 -0.84 -20.60
N PRO A 326 -0.85 -0.08 -21.68
CA PRO A 326 0.08 -0.50 -22.73
C PRO A 326 1.45 -0.93 -22.21
N LEU A 327 2.09 -1.89 -22.89
CA LEU A 327 3.42 -2.36 -22.54
C LEU A 327 4.45 -1.22 -22.70
N GLY A 328 5.13 -0.86 -21.61
CA GLY A 328 6.10 0.24 -21.58
C GLY A 328 5.55 1.59 -21.11
N SER A 329 4.25 1.68 -20.79
CA SER A 329 3.67 2.85 -20.12
C SER A 329 4.35 3.14 -18.77
N LYS A 330 4.35 4.42 -18.36
CA LYS A 330 5.11 4.88 -17.19
C LYS A 330 4.22 5.28 -16.02
N PRO A 331 4.67 5.15 -14.75
CA PRO A 331 3.89 5.61 -13.59
C PRO A 331 3.50 7.09 -13.74
N GLY A 332 2.23 7.39 -13.47
CA GLY A 332 1.65 8.72 -13.60
C GLY A 332 1.28 9.15 -15.03
N GLU A 333 1.52 8.31 -16.05
CA GLU A 333 1.05 8.58 -17.40
C GLU A 333 -0.49 8.69 -17.41
N ARG A 334 -1.02 9.77 -18.00
CA ARG A 334 -2.46 10.04 -18.04
C ARG A 334 -3.17 9.01 -18.89
N VAL A 335 -4.16 8.36 -18.28
CA VAL A 335 -5.13 7.50 -18.95
C VAL A 335 -6.39 8.34 -19.22
N TYR A 336 -7.00 8.15 -20.38
CA TYR A 336 -8.15 8.96 -20.82
C TYR A 336 -9.09 8.18 -21.73
N PHE A 337 -10.24 8.77 -22.02
CA PHE A 337 -11.28 8.19 -22.86
C PHE A 337 -11.14 8.69 -24.31
N GLU A 338 -11.22 7.77 -25.27
CA GLU A 338 -11.11 8.06 -26.70
C GLU A 338 -12.22 9.00 -27.19
N GLY A 339 -11.84 10.08 -27.87
CA GLY A 339 -12.75 11.10 -28.40
C GLY A 339 -12.34 12.51 -28.01
N ALA A 340 -12.39 13.45 -28.96
CA ALA A 340 -11.89 14.82 -28.79
C ALA A 340 -12.53 15.57 -27.60
N GLU A 341 -13.78 15.23 -27.27
CA GLU A 341 -14.59 15.74 -26.17
C GLU A 341 -14.15 15.27 -24.77
N TYR A 342 -13.28 14.26 -24.66
CA TYR A 342 -12.73 13.74 -23.39
C TYR A 342 -11.20 13.78 -23.35
N GLU A 343 -10.53 13.49 -24.47
CA GLU A 343 -9.07 13.39 -24.58
C GLU A 343 -8.35 14.67 -24.14
N ASN A 344 -8.92 15.84 -24.42
CA ASN A 344 -8.31 17.14 -24.11
C ASN A 344 -8.74 17.74 -22.76
N ASN A 345 -9.67 17.12 -22.04
CA ASN A 345 -10.20 17.66 -20.78
C ASN A 345 -9.28 17.39 -19.59
N VAL A 346 -9.11 18.41 -18.74
CA VAL A 346 -8.40 18.28 -17.45
C VAL A 346 -9.37 17.67 -16.42
N PRO A 347 -9.01 16.56 -15.73
CA PRO A 347 -9.82 15.99 -14.66
C PRO A 347 -10.04 16.96 -13.49
N LEU A 348 -11.08 16.71 -12.69
CA LEU A 348 -11.31 17.49 -11.47
C LEU A 348 -10.21 17.19 -10.45
N SER A 349 -9.74 18.18 -9.69
CA SER A 349 -8.68 17.98 -8.68
C SER A 349 -9.08 17.03 -7.55
N GLN A 350 -10.37 16.96 -7.21
CA GLN A 350 -10.96 15.92 -6.38
C GLN A 350 -12.46 15.78 -6.68
N LEU A 351 -12.96 14.56 -6.86
CA LEU A 351 -14.38 14.28 -7.02
C LEU A 351 -15.15 14.55 -5.72
N ASN A 352 -16.31 15.18 -5.83
CA ASN A 352 -17.21 15.44 -4.70
C ASN A 352 -18.18 14.25 -4.51
N PRO A 353 -18.11 13.47 -3.41
CA PRO A 353 -18.96 12.29 -3.22
C PRO A 353 -20.47 12.60 -3.19
N LYS A 354 -20.87 13.87 -2.95
CA LYS A 354 -22.28 14.28 -3.03
C LYS A 354 -22.80 14.35 -4.47
N LYS A 355 -21.93 14.55 -5.47
CA LYS A 355 -22.29 14.57 -6.90
C LYS A 355 -22.32 13.17 -7.54
N LYS A 356 -21.83 12.13 -6.85
CA LYS A 356 -21.79 10.73 -7.32
C LYS A 356 -21.26 10.54 -8.76
N ILE A 357 -20.23 11.30 -9.13
CA ILE A 357 -19.74 11.38 -10.52
C ILE A 357 -19.24 10.01 -10.98
N PHE A 358 -18.42 9.34 -10.16
CA PHE A 358 -17.90 8.01 -10.49
C PHE A 358 -19.04 6.99 -10.58
N GLU A 359 -19.95 6.97 -9.61
CA GLU A 359 -21.06 6.02 -9.54
C GLU A 359 -22.12 6.23 -10.65
N THR A 360 -22.14 7.40 -11.28
CA THR A 360 -22.98 7.69 -12.47
C THR A 360 -22.33 7.20 -13.77
N ILE A 361 -20.99 7.23 -13.83
CA ILE A 361 -20.20 6.87 -15.02
C ILE A 361 -19.83 5.39 -15.06
N GLN A 362 -19.51 4.79 -13.91
CA GLN A 362 -19.02 3.42 -13.75
C GLN A 362 -19.92 2.34 -14.39
N PRO A 363 -21.27 2.43 -14.42
CA PRO A 363 -22.10 1.47 -15.13
C PRO A 363 -21.83 1.37 -16.64
N GLY A 364 -21.16 2.36 -17.24
CA GLY A 364 -20.67 2.31 -18.62
C GLY A 364 -19.27 1.70 -18.77
N PHE A 365 -18.51 1.48 -17.69
CA PHE A 365 -17.16 0.90 -17.77
C PHE A 365 -17.21 -0.62 -17.99
N ILE A 366 -16.73 -1.06 -19.14
CA ILE A 366 -16.69 -2.48 -19.53
C ILE A 366 -15.39 -2.86 -20.26
N THR A 367 -15.13 -4.16 -20.40
CA THR A 367 -14.22 -4.71 -21.41
C THR A 367 -14.99 -5.04 -22.70
N LEU A 368 -14.47 -4.65 -23.87
CA LEU A 368 -15.02 -5.00 -25.19
C LEU A 368 -14.70 -6.46 -25.59
N GLU A 369 -15.21 -6.92 -26.73
CA GLU A 369 -14.88 -8.23 -27.32
C GLU A 369 -13.38 -8.39 -27.65
N SER A 370 -12.69 -7.28 -27.88
CA SER A 370 -11.23 -7.18 -28.02
C SER A 370 -10.46 -7.33 -26.69
N ARG A 371 -11.16 -7.38 -25.55
CA ARG A 371 -10.68 -7.18 -24.16
C ARG A 371 -10.18 -5.76 -23.85
N GLU A 372 -10.31 -4.83 -24.78
CA GLU A 372 -10.02 -3.40 -24.55
C GLU A 372 -10.96 -2.86 -23.46
N ALA A 373 -10.40 -2.16 -22.48
CA ALA A 373 -11.16 -1.41 -21.49
C ALA A 373 -11.81 -0.18 -22.15
N ALA A 374 -13.08 0.07 -21.88
CA ALA A 374 -13.83 1.16 -22.50
C ALA A 374 -14.90 1.72 -21.56
N TRP A 375 -15.33 2.95 -21.82
CA TRP A 375 -16.61 3.49 -21.37
C TRP A 375 -17.59 3.48 -22.54
N VAL A 376 -18.75 2.85 -22.35
CA VAL A 376 -19.90 2.97 -23.25
C VAL A 376 -20.84 4.01 -22.67
N ASN A 377 -21.10 5.08 -23.42
CA ASN A 377 -22.05 6.11 -23.00
C ASN A 377 -23.47 5.50 -22.90
N PRO A 378 -24.13 5.58 -21.73
CA PRO A 378 -25.42 4.93 -21.52
C PRO A 378 -26.56 5.54 -22.33
N GLU A 379 -26.43 6.79 -22.78
CA GLU A 379 -27.45 7.52 -23.55
C GLU A 379 -27.26 7.31 -25.06
N THR A 380 -26.07 7.64 -25.58
CA THR A 380 -25.76 7.61 -27.03
C THR A 380 -25.33 6.24 -27.56
N LYS A 381 -24.94 5.32 -26.66
CA LYS A 381 -24.28 4.02 -26.97
C LYS A 381 -22.94 4.15 -27.70
N SER A 382 -22.33 5.33 -27.73
CA SER A 382 -20.98 5.51 -28.27
C SER A 382 -19.93 4.84 -27.36
N VAL A 383 -18.91 4.24 -27.98
CA VAL A 383 -17.86 3.47 -27.31
C VAL A 383 -16.58 4.29 -27.28
N HIS A 384 -16.02 4.50 -26.09
CA HIS A 384 -14.84 5.32 -25.85
C HIS A 384 -13.78 4.48 -25.12
N ARG A 385 -12.75 4.03 -25.83
CA ARG A 385 -11.66 3.22 -25.25
C ARG A 385 -10.93 3.98 -24.15
N ILE A 386 -10.58 3.27 -23.08
CA ILE A 386 -9.69 3.73 -22.01
C ILE A 386 -8.27 3.49 -22.50
N ARG A 387 -7.48 4.55 -22.68
CA ARG A 387 -6.20 4.51 -23.38
C ARG A 387 -5.17 5.50 -22.81
N THR A 388 -3.91 5.31 -23.15
CA THR A 388 -2.88 6.35 -23.09
C THR A 388 -2.56 6.86 -24.51
N LYS A 389 -1.53 7.71 -24.61
CA LYS A 389 -0.92 8.11 -25.88
C LYS A 389 -0.30 6.91 -26.64
N ASP A 390 0.24 5.91 -25.92
CA ASP A 390 1.03 4.82 -26.50
C ASP A 390 0.19 3.58 -26.87
N GLY A 391 -1.05 3.48 -26.37
CA GLY A 391 -1.96 2.38 -26.70
C GLY A 391 -3.23 2.32 -25.85
N VAL A 392 -4.01 1.27 -26.02
CA VAL A 392 -5.29 1.02 -25.32
C VAL A 392 -5.05 0.16 -24.07
N CYS A 393 -5.75 0.44 -22.98
CA CYS A 393 -5.74 -0.37 -21.77
C CYS A 393 -6.63 -1.61 -21.93
N LEU A 394 -6.29 -2.74 -21.31
CA LEU A 394 -6.93 -4.04 -21.57
C LEU A 394 -7.07 -4.91 -20.31
N ALA A 395 -8.02 -5.83 -20.33
CA ALA A 395 -8.05 -6.97 -19.42
C ALA A 395 -7.28 -8.16 -20.04
N PRO A 396 -6.52 -8.95 -19.26
CA PRO A 396 -5.81 -10.12 -19.76
C PRO A 396 -6.69 -11.14 -20.50
N THR A 397 -7.85 -11.52 -19.96
CA THR A 397 -8.75 -12.53 -20.55
C THR A 397 -10.22 -12.14 -20.57
N LEU A 398 -10.68 -11.29 -19.64
CA LEU A 398 -12.10 -11.00 -19.47
C LEU A 398 -12.72 -10.17 -20.61
N ILE A 399 -13.88 -10.63 -21.09
CA ILE A 399 -14.69 -10.02 -22.15
C ILE A 399 -16.11 -9.74 -21.61
N GLY A 400 -16.66 -8.56 -21.89
CA GLY A 400 -17.94 -8.11 -21.33
C GLY A 400 -17.96 -7.94 -19.81
N ALA A 401 -16.79 -7.96 -19.14
CA ALA A 401 -16.64 -7.67 -17.72
C ALA A 401 -16.96 -6.20 -17.43
N SER A 402 -17.46 -5.91 -16.22
CA SER A 402 -17.61 -4.54 -15.73
C SER A 402 -16.34 -4.10 -15.01
N LEU A 403 -15.89 -2.86 -15.21
CA LEU A 403 -14.73 -2.33 -14.50
C LEU A 403 -15.18 -1.59 -13.24
N SER A 404 -14.52 -1.86 -12.11
CA SER A 404 -14.81 -1.27 -10.79
C SER A 404 -13.53 -0.90 -10.06
#